data_AF-A0A6M7VZW4-F1
#
_entry.id   AF-A0A6M7VZW4-F1
#
_cell.length_a   1.000
_cell.length_b   1.000
_cell.length_c   1.000
_cell.angle_alpha   90.00
_cell.angle_beta   90.00
_cell.angle_gamma   90.00
#
_symmetry.space_group_name_H-M   'P 1'
#
loop_
_entity.id
_entity.type
_entity.pdbx_description
1 polymer ?
#
loop_
_entity_poly.entity_id
_entity_poly.type
_entity_poly.pdbx_seq_one_letter_code
_entity_poly.pdbx_strand_id
1 'polypeptide(L)'
;MKDAGEKIDPSRKLSDAIRDVKNAFADRDDVVIDMREAHRMRLDLLAAELAPVFADVPADMDNFDFVVSSGLQPRLWIDAVSHVAMGRDRRTYRFLKDTRIGRVVLAESTEMKPIADSVTRYVAERIVERQRMMEGGVEPAVAGMKRAQVTEAEPPLRSTTRGKGWSAFLSGLGLIAAGALVGLAVSVALFWDRLVAMVFSLRQ
;
A
#
# COMPACT_ATOMS: atom_id res chain seq x y z
N MET A 1 21.03 -73.56 -40.74
CA MET A 1 20.12 -72.41 -40.83
C MET A 1 19.33 -72.35 -39.52
N LYS A 2 19.74 -71.51 -38.57
CA LYS A 2 19.01 -71.28 -37.32
C LYS A 2 18.69 -69.80 -37.29
N ASP A 3 17.43 -69.53 -37.60
CA ASP A 3 16.84 -68.20 -37.60
C ASP A 3 16.73 -67.75 -36.14
N ALA A 4 17.69 -66.94 -35.70
CA ALA A 4 17.66 -66.34 -34.39
C ALA A 4 16.67 -65.19 -34.44
N GLY A 5 15.41 -65.49 -34.10
CA GLY A 5 14.39 -64.49 -33.85
C GLY A 5 14.91 -63.50 -32.81
N GLU A 6 15.39 -62.36 -33.30
CA GLU A 6 15.82 -61.22 -32.51
C GLU A 6 14.61 -60.79 -31.67
N LYS A 7 14.62 -61.20 -30.40
CA LYS A 7 13.65 -60.75 -29.41
C LYS A 7 13.85 -59.24 -29.29
N ILE A 8 12.99 -58.49 -29.98
CA ILE A 8 12.89 -57.04 -29.85
C ILE A 8 12.74 -56.76 -28.36
N ASP A 9 13.78 -56.18 -27.76
CA ASP A 9 13.82 -55.76 -26.37
C ASP A 9 12.54 -54.96 -26.07
N PRO A 10 11.70 -55.37 -25.10
CA PRO A 10 10.47 -54.65 -24.77
C PRO A 10 10.72 -53.17 -24.47
N SER A 11 11.95 -52.79 -24.08
CA SER A 11 12.38 -51.39 -23.93
C SER A 11 12.33 -50.53 -25.21
N ARG A 12 12.15 -51.13 -26.40
CA ARG A 12 12.06 -50.44 -27.70
C ARG A 12 10.64 -50.30 -28.25
N LYS A 13 9.62 -50.81 -27.56
CA LYS A 13 8.23 -50.67 -28.01
C LYS A 13 7.74 -49.26 -27.71
N LEU A 14 7.33 -48.55 -28.76
CA LEU A 14 6.72 -47.23 -28.65
C LEU A 14 5.51 -47.22 -27.69
N SER A 15 4.77 -48.33 -27.60
CA SER A 15 3.65 -48.46 -26.66
C SER A 15 4.07 -48.31 -25.20
N ASP A 16 5.21 -48.88 -24.83
CA ASP A 16 5.71 -48.89 -23.46
C ASP A 16 6.29 -47.51 -23.13
N ALA A 17 7.04 -46.92 -24.06
CA ALA A 17 7.48 -45.52 -23.95
C ALA A 17 6.32 -44.52 -23.86
N ILE A 18 5.23 -44.70 -24.63
CA ILE A 18 4.02 -43.87 -24.53
C ILE A 18 3.34 -44.06 -23.18
N ARG A 19 3.30 -45.30 -22.66
CA ARG A 19 2.70 -45.60 -21.35
C ARG A 19 3.49 -44.95 -20.21
N ASP A 20 4.82 -45.04 -20.26
CA ASP A 20 5.70 -44.40 -19.28
C ASP A 20 5.55 -42.87 -19.31
N VAL A 21 5.50 -42.27 -20.50
CA VAL A 21 5.26 -40.82 -20.65
C VAL A 21 3.88 -40.42 -20.12
N LYS A 22 2.83 -41.20 -20.42
CA LYS A 22 1.48 -40.97 -19.88
C LYS A 22 1.43 -41.03 -18.35
N ASN A 23 2.09 -42.03 -17.77
CA ASN A 23 2.17 -42.17 -16.31
C ASN A 23 2.91 -40.98 -15.71
N ALA A 24 4.04 -40.57 -16.30
CA ALA A 24 4.78 -39.39 -15.84
C ALA A 24 3.95 -38.08 -15.92
N PHE A 25 3.09 -37.95 -16.93
CA PHE A 25 2.13 -36.83 -16.98
C PHE A 25 1.07 -36.93 -15.88
N ALA A 26 0.49 -38.12 -15.67
CA ALA A 26 -0.49 -38.35 -14.62
C ALA A 26 0.10 -38.08 -13.22
N ASP A 27 1.29 -38.62 -12.92
CA ASP A 27 2.00 -38.39 -11.65
C ASP A 27 2.25 -36.90 -11.39
N ARG A 28 2.58 -36.14 -12.44
CA ARG A 28 2.79 -34.69 -12.34
C ARG A 28 1.48 -33.94 -12.10
N ASP A 29 0.39 -34.34 -12.74
CA ASP A 29 -0.93 -33.73 -12.58
C ASP A 29 -1.48 -34.01 -11.18
N ASP A 30 -1.34 -35.24 -10.68
CA ASP A 30 -1.73 -35.63 -9.31
C ASP A 30 -1.01 -34.77 -8.26
N VAL A 31 0.31 -34.58 -8.40
CA VAL A 31 1.08 -33.70 -7.51
C VAL A 31 0.56 -32.26 -7.52
N VAL A 32 0.14 -31.74 -8.68
CA VAL A 32 -0.43 -30.39 -8.79
C VAL A 32 -1.80 -30.31 -8.11
N ILE A 33 -2.62 -31.35 -8.21
CA ILE A 33 -3.92 -31.44 -7.55
C ILE A 33 -3.72 -31.46 -6.03
N ASP A 34 -2.86 -32.34 -5.51
CA ASP A 34 -2.56 -32.43 -4.07
C ASP A 34 -2.07 -31.09 -3.50
N MET A 35 -1.20 -30.41 -4.24
CA MET A 35 -0.72 -29.08 -3.86
C MET A 35 -1.84 -28.05 -3.78
N ARG A 36 -2.75 -28.06 -4.77
CA ARG A 36 -3.91 -27.16 -4.80
C ARG A 36 -4.85 -27.47 -3.64
N GLU A 37 -5.10 -28.73 -3.34
CA GLU A 37 -5.93 -29.14 -2.21
C GLU A 37 -5.31 -28.72 -0.88
N ALA A 38 -4.00 -28.90 -0.70
CA ALA A 38 -3.28 -28.44 0.48
C ALA A 38 -3.37 -26.91 0.66
N HIS A 39 -3.23 -26.14 -0.44
CA HIS A 39 -3.40 -24.69 -0.40
C HIS A 39 -4.84 -24.29 -0.03
N ARG A 40 -5.83 -24.96 -0.61
CA ARG A 40 -7.25 -24.72 -0.33
C ARG A 40 -7.55 -25.01 1.14
N MET A 41 -7.13 -26.16 1.67
CA MET A 41 -7.33 -26.54 3.06
C MET A 41 -6.74 -25.51 4.03
N ARG A 42 -5.54 -24.98 3.75
CA ARG A 42 -4.95 -23.91 4.58
C ARG A 42 -5.77 -22.62 4.56
N LEU A 43 -6.30 -22.25 3.40
CA LEU A 43 -7.16 -21.08 3.27
C LEU A 43 -8.53 -21.29 3.94
N ASP A 44 -9.08 -22.50 3.88
CA ASP A 44 -10.31 -22.86 4.57
C ASP A 44 -10.14 -22.78 6.10
N LEU A 45 -8.98 -23.20 6.63
CA LEU A 45 -8.63 -23.01 8.04
C LEU A 45 -8.54 -21.52 8.43
N LEU A 46 -7.92 -20.70 7.59
CA LEU A 46 -7.90 -19.25 7.80
C LEU A 46 -9.30 -18.63 7.73
N ALA A 47 -10.15 -19.09 6.81
CA ALA A 47 -11.53 -18.64 6.71
C ALA A 47 -12.34 -19.03 7.95
N ALA A 48 -12.12 -20.23 8.51
CA ALA A 48 -12.74 -20.66 9.75
C ALA A 48 -12.31 -19.80 10.95
N GLU A 49 -11.02 -19.46 11.05
CA GLU A 49 -10.51 -18.52 12.06
C GLU A 49 -11.16 -17.13 11.96
N LEU A 50 -11.41 -16.67 10.72
CA LEU A 50 -12.03 -15.38 10.44
C LEU A 50 -13.56 -15.39 10.50
N ALA A 51 -14.20 -16.55 10.67
CA ALA A 51 -15.65 -16.66 10.69
C ALA A 51 -16.35 -15.72 11.70
N PRO A 52 -15.83 -15.51 12.93
CA PRO A 52 -16.41 -14.53 13.85
C PRO A 52 -16.38 -13.10 13.29
N VAL A 53 -15.28 -12.72 12.63
CA VAL A 53 -15.11 -11.39 12.02
C VAL A 53 -16.08 -11.20 10.85
N PHE A 54 -16.27 -12.24 10.04
CA PHE A 54 -17.22 -12.20 8.93
C PHE A 54 -18.67 -12.06 9.42
N ALA A 55 -19.01 -12.67 10.56
CA ALA A 55 -20.32 -12.57 11.16
C ALA A 55 -20.63 -11.15 11.72
N ASP A 56 -19.60 -10.39 12.09
CA ASP A 56 -19.74 -9.01 12.59
C ASP A 56 -19.94 -7.98 11.46
N VAL A 57 -19.83 -8.38 10.20
CA VAL A 57 -20.00 -7.48 9.06
C VAL A 57 -21.49 -7.17 8.84
N PRO A 58 -21.90 -5.89 8.73
CA PRO A 58 -23.29 -5.53 8.49
C PRO A 58 -23.84 -6.12 7.19
N ALA A 59 -25.05 -6.68 7.24
CA ALA A 59 -25.67 -7.37 6.11
C ALA A 59 -26.03 -6.46 4.91
N ASP A 60 -26.07 -5.14 5.11
CA ASP A 60 -26.28 -4.15 4.05
C ASP A 60 -24.97 -3.79 3.31
N MET A 61 -23.87 -4.50 3.61
CA MET A 61 -22.56 -4.32 2.99
C MET A 61 -22.21 -5.39 1.95
N ASP A 62 -22.75 -5.24 0.75
CA ASP A 62 -22.47 -6.10 -0.42
C ASP A 62 -21.03 -5.98 -0.98
N ASN A 63 -20.14 -5.23 -0.33
CA ASN A 63 -18.78 -5.00 -0.83
C ASN A 63 -17.82 -6.14 -0.46
N PHE A 64 -18.23 -7.06 0.40
CA PHE A 64 -17.42 -8.17 0.88
C PHE A 64 -17.93 -9.52 0.34
N ASP A 65 -17.00 -10.42 0.00
CA ASP A 65 -17.33 -11.69 -0.64
C ASP A 65 -17.15 -12.90 0.30
N PHE A 66 -16.07 -12.94 1.09
CA PHE A 66 -15.72 -14.04 2.02
C PHE A 66 -15.82 -15.47 1.43
N VAL A 67 -15.25 -15.69 0.23
CA VAL A 67 -15.29 -17.00 -0.47
C VAL A 67 -13.89 -17.57 -0.73
N VAL A 68 -13.72 -18.86 -0.46
CA VAL A 68 -12.53 -19.63 -0.89
C VAL A 68 -12.72 -20.20 -2.29
N SER A 69 -12.03 -19.60 -3.26
CA SER A 69 -12.04 -20.03 -4.65
C SER A 69 -11.40 -21.41 -4.87
N SER A 70 -11.94 -22.16 -5.84
CA SER A 70 -11.45 -23.48 -6.26
C SER A 70 -10.59 -23.41 -7.52
N GLY A 71 -10.01 -22.26 -7.89
CA GLY A 71 -9.16 -22.16 -9.08
C GLY A 71 -7.84 -22.94 -8.96
N LEU A 72 -7.03 -22.93 -10.03
CA LEU A 72 -5.65 -23.46 -10.02
C LEU A 72 -4.79 -22.83 -8.92
N GLN A 73 -5.06 -21.56 -8.59
CA GLN A 73 -4.49 -20.87 -7.45
C GLN A 73 -5.65 -20.51 -6.52
N PRO A 74 -5.90 -21.33 -5.48
CA PRO A 74 -6.89 -21.02 -4.46
C PRO A 74 -6.59 -19.68 -3.78
N ARG A 75 -7.64 -18.90 -3.56
CA ARG A 75 -7.63 -17.59 -2.90
C ARG A 75 -8.85 -17.48 -2.01
N LEU A 76 -8.66 -16.91 -0.83
CA LEU A 76 -9.75 -16.43 0.03
C LEU A 76 -10.04 -14.98 -0.34
N TRP A 77 -11.15 -14.74 -1.01
CA TRP A 77 -11.62 -13.40 -1.36
C TRP A 77 -12.21 -12.72 -0.14
N ILE A 78 -11.80 -11.48 0.10
CA ILE A 78 -12.33 -10.63 1.17
C ILE A 78 -13.29 -9.62 0.56
N ASP A 79 -12.88 -8.97 -0.52
CA ASP A 79 -13.70 -8.10 -1.36
C ASP A 79 -13.29 -8.27 -2.83
N ALA A 80 -13.95 -7.54 -3.73
CA ALA A 80 -13.72 -7.62 -5.18
C ALA A 80 -12.26 -7.41 -5.64
N VAL A 81 -11.41 -6.77 -4.83
CA VAL A 81 -10.01 -6.46 -5.19
C VAL A 81 -8.98 -6.97 -4.17
N SER A 82 -9.41 -7.53 -3.05
CA SER A 82 -8.55 -7.92 -1.93
C SER A 82 -8.76 -9.38 -1.55
N HIS A 83 -7.66 -10.12 -1.45
CA HIS A 83 -7.70 -11.55 -1.19
C HIS A 83 -6.45 -12.04 -0.46
N VAL A 84 -6.59 -13.15 0.24
CA VAL A 84 -5.46 -13.90 0.79
C VAL A 84 -5.12 -15.07 -0.14
N ALA A 85 -3.84 -15.20 -0.48
CA ALA A 85 -3.32 -16.31 -1.27
C ALA A 85 -2.11 -16.95 -0.59
N MET A 86 -1.88 -18.22 -0.90
CA MET A 86 -0.62 -18.88 -0.53
C MET A 86 0.53 -18.35 -1.41
N GLY A 87 1.67 -18.07 -0.78
CA GLY A 87 2.93 -17.75 -1.42
C GLY A 87 3.45 -18.92 -2.26
N ARG A 88 4.44 -18.64 -3.11
CA ARG A 88 5.07 -19.68 -3.96
C ARG A 88 5.74 -20.79 -3.14
N ASP A 89 6.13 -20.47 -1.91
CA ASP A 89 6.73 -21.38 -0.93
C ASP A 89 5.72 -22.29 -0.22
N ARG A 90 4.41 -22.15 -0.50
CA ARG A 90 3.30 -22.95 0.05
C ARG A 90 3.10 -22.82 1.56
N ARG A 91 3.79 -21.89 2.22
CA ARG A 91 3.77 -21.73 3.67
C ARG A 91 3.34 -20.33 4.07
N THR A 92 3.78 -19.36 3.30
CA THR A 92 3.53 -17.96 3.58
C THR A 92 2.15 -17.58 3.07
N TYR A 93 1.31 -17.06 3.95
CA TYR A 93 0.08 -16.38 3.60
C TYR A 93 0.41 -14.95 3.15
N ARG A 94 -0.21 -14.51 2.06
CA ARG A 94 -0.09 -13.15 1.53
C ARG A 94 -1.46 -12.54 1.42
N PHE A 95 -1.69 -11.47 2.15
CA PHE A 95 -2.85 -10.63 1.97
C PHE A 95 -2.54 -9.55 0.94
N LEU A 96 -3.29 -9.55 -0.15
CA LEU A 96 -3.01 -8.81 -1.37
C LEU A 96 -4.20 -7.93 -1.72
N LYS A 97 -3.91 -6.75 -2.26
CA LYS A 97 -4.91 -5.85 -2.84
C LYS A 97 -4.50 -5.45 -4.24
N ASP A 98 -5.36 -5.72 -5.21
CA ASP A 98 -5.18 -5.31 -6.59
C ASP A 98 -5.60 -3.84 -6.73
N THR A 99 -4.71 -3.02 -7.28
CA THR A 99 -4.94 -1.60 -7.56
C THR A 99 -4.68 -1.31 -9.02
N ARG A 100 -5.09 -0.12 -9.48
CA ARG A 100 -4.83 0.31 -10.87
C ARG A 100 -3.35 0.37 -11.22
N ILE A 101 -2.47 0.57 -10.23
CA ILE A 101 -1.01 0.70 -10.42
C ILE A 101 -0.32 -0.67 -10.24
N GLY A 102 -1.08 -1.71 -9.88
CA GLY A 102 -0.59 -3.05 -9.65
C GLY A 102 -1.01 -3.61 -8.30
N ARG A 103 -0.41 -4.73 -7.93
CA ARG A 103 -0.74 -5.45 -6.70
C ARG A 103 0.08 -4.94 -5.53
N VAL A 104 -0.58 -4.65 -4.42
CA VAL A 104 0.04 -4.26 -3.14
C VAL A 104 -0.08 -5.43 -2.17
N VAL A 105 1.00 -5.71 -1.43
CA VAL A 105 0.98 -6.65 -0.32
C VAL A 105 0.62 -5.88 0.93
N LEU A 106 -0.53 -6.20 1.53
CA LEU A 106 -0.99 -5.57 2.76
C LEU A 106 -0.37 -6.23 4.00
N ALA A 107 -0.22 -7.56 3.98
CA ALA A 107 0.44 -8.33 5.02
C ALA A 107 1.02 -9.63 4.46
N GLU A 108 2.13 -10.09 5.04
CA GLU A 108 2.78 -11.36 4.69
C GLU A 108 3.27 -12.05 5.97
N SER A 109 2.95 -13.33 6.13
CA SER A 109 3.39 -14.12 7.28
C SER A 109 3.28 -15.62 7.01
N THR A 110 4.14 -16.42 7.63
CA THR A 110 3.98 -17.89 7.69
C THR A 110 2.92 -18.31 8.69
N GLU A 111 2.60 -17.45 9.65
CA GLU A 111 1.63 -17.70 10.70
C GLU A 111 0.24 -17.18 10.30
N MET A 112 -0.80 -17.89 10.76
CA MET A 112 -2.19 -17.56 10.44
C MET A 112 -2.66 -16.29 11.16
N LYS A 113 -2.33 -16.16 12.45
CA LYS A 113 -2.84 -15.10 13.33
C LYS A 113 -2.52 -13.68 12.83
N PRO A 114 -1.28 -13.33 12.43
CA PRO A 114 -0.98 -11.98 11.94
C PRO A 114 -1.75 -11.61 10.67
N ILE A 115 -2.07 -12.60 9.83
CA ILE A 115 -2.88 -12.38 8.63
C ILE A 115 -4.34 -12.22 8.99
N ALA A 116 -4.87 -13.04 9.89
CA ALA A 116 -6.23 -12.86 10.40
C ALA A 116 -6.40 -11.45 10.99
N ASP A 117 -5.49 -11.00 11.86
CA ASP A 117 -5.50 -9.66 12.44
C ASP A 117 -5.44 -8.55 11.38
N SER A 118 -4.64 -8.75 10.32
CA SER A 118 -4.53 -7.80 9.21
C SER A 118 -5.80 -7.73 8.36
N VAL A 119 -6.45 -8.88 8.10
CA VAL A 119 -7.74 -8.93 7.41
C VAL A 119 -8.82 -8.26 8.26
N THR A 120 -8.87 -8.54 9.56
CA THR A 120 -9.82 -7.91 10.49
C THR A 120 -9.66 -6.40 10.50
N ARG A 121 -8.41 -5.90 10.60
CA ARG A 121 -8.12 -4.47 10.52
C ARG A 121 -8.59 -3.88 9.21
N TYR A 122 -8.32 -4.55 8.09
CA TYR A 122 -8.72 -4.09 6.78
C TYR A 122 -10.25 -3.99 6.63
N VAL A 123 -10.99 -5.01 7.08
CA VAL A 123 -12.46 -5.02 7.08
C VAL A 123 -12.98 -3.86 7.92
N ALA A 124 -12.45 -3.65 9.12
CA ALA A 124 -12.83 -2.54 9.99
C ALA A 124 -12.56 -1.17 9.33
N GLU A 125 -11.40 -0.99 8.71
CA GLU A 125 -11.07 0.22 7.96
C GLU A 125 -12.05 0.46 6.80
N ARG A 126 -12.45 -0.57 6.06
CA ARG A 126 -13.44 -0.46 4.98
C ARG A 126 -14.82 -0.06 5.49
N ILE A 127 -15.27 -0.64 6.61
CA ILE A 127 -16.56 -0.29 7.23
C ILE A 127 -16.56 1.19 7.64
N VAL A 128 -15.52 1.63 8.34
CA VAL A 128 -15.38 3.03 8.78
C VAL A 128 -15.29 3.98 7.59
N GLU A 129 -14.55 3.63 6.54
CA GLU A 129 -14.47 4.46 5.34
C GLU A 129 -15.81 4.59 4.63
N ARG A 130 -16.59 3.51 4.51
CA ARG A 130 -17.96 3.59 3.97
C ARG A 130 -18.82 4.52 4.82
N GLN A 131 -18.79 4.38 6.15
CA GLN A 131 -19.55 5.26 7.05
C GLN A 131 -19.17 6.72 6.84
N ARG A 132 -17.87 7.04 6.79
CA ARG A 132 -17.38 8.40 6.53
C ARG A 132 -17.80 8.95 5.16
N MET A 133 -17.88 8.11 4.13
CA MET A 133 -18.36 8.51 2.81
C MET A 133 -19.88 8.77 2.83
N MET A 134 -20.65 7.97 3.56
CA MET A 134 -22.10 8.13 3.71
C MET A 134 -22.47 9.35 4.56
N GLU A 135 -21.68 9.65 5.59
CA GLU A 135 -21.77 10.88 6.39
C GLU A 135 -21.28 12.14 5.63
N GLY A 136 -20.99 12.00 4.33
CA GLY A 136 -20.30 12.97 3.49
C GLY A 136 -20.64 14.43 3.78
N GLY A 137 -19.60 15.21 4.12
CA GLY A 137 -19.61 16.67 4.25
C GLY A 137 -20.54 17.17 5.36
N VAL A 138 -19.97 17.82 6.38
CA VAL A 138 -20.83 18.44 7.39
C VAL A 138 -21.55 19.65 6.79
N GLU A 139 -22.68 19.41 6.15
CA GLU A 139 -23.73 20.41 6.05
C GLU A 139 -24.08 20.79 7.49
N PRO A 140 -23.88 22.06 7.89
CA PRO A 140 -24.15 22.45 9.25
C PRO A 140 -25.63 22.19 9.51
N ALA A 141 -25.93 21.28 10.44
CA ALA A 141 -27.30 20.96 10.87
C ALA A 141 -28.08 22.20 11.36
N VAL A 142 -27.39 23.33 11.57
CA VAL A 142 -27.96 24.62 11.94
C VAL A 142 -27.30 25.73 11.09
N ALA A 143 -28.09 26.38 10.24
CA ALA A 143 -27.64 27.57 9.52
C ALA A 143 -27.20 28.66 10.52
N GLY A 144 -25.91 28.97 10.57
CA GLY A 144 -25.34 30.03 11.41
C GLY A 144 -24.46 29.56 12.58
N MET A 145 -24.32 28.25 12.83
CA MET A 145 -23.41 27.78 13.88
C MET A 145 -21.96 27.74 13.36
N LYS A 146 -21.20 28.81 13.62
CA LYS A 146 -19.74 28.80 13.41
C LYS A 146 -19.14 27.77 14.36
N ARG A 147 -18.62 26.66 13.80
CA ARG A 147 -17.84 25.69 14.57
C ARG A 147 -16.68 26.42 15.25
N ALA A 148 -16.52 26.19 16.55
CA ALA A 148 -15.25 26.46 17.20
C ALA A 148 -14.19 25.61 16.49
N GLN A 149 -13.13 26.24 15.98
CA GLN A 149 -11.97 25.52 15.48
C GLN A 149 -11.38 24.73 16.66
N VAL A 150 -11.51 23.41 16.63
CA VAL A 150 -10.85 22.53 17.61
C VAL A 150 -9.39 22.45 17.18
N THR A 151 -8.52 23.24 17.83
CA THR A 151 -7.07 23.26 17.57
C THR A 151 -6.42 21.89 17.78
N GLU A 152 -7.05 20.99 18.53
CA GLU A 152 -6.55 19.64 18.80
C GLU A 152 -6.77 18.65 17.63
N ALA A 153 -7.67 18.97 16.69
CA ALA A 153 -7.95 18.15 15.51
C ALA A 153 -7.05 18.52 14.31
N GLU A 154 -5.83 19.00 14.55
CA GLU A 154 -4.81 18.93 13.52
C GLU A 154 -4.41 17.45 13.36
N PRO A 155 -4.58 16.84 12.17
CA PRO A 155 -3.98 15.54 11.93
C PRO A 155 -2.48 15.68 12.23
N PRO A 156 -1.80 14.69 12.85
CA PRO A 156 -0.35 14.70 12.92
C PRO A 156 0.16 14.56 11.49
N LEU A 157 0.22 15.69 10.79
CA LEU A 157 0.94 15.86 9.55
C LEU A 157 2.35 15.44 9.93
N ARG A 158 2.76 14.27 9.45
CA ARG A 158 4.16 13.90 9.33
C ARG A 158 4.82 14.97 8.45
N SER A 159 5.20 16.08 9.06
CA SER A 159 6.01 17.09 8.43
C SER A 159 7.42 16.50 8.38
N THR A 160 7.78 15.93 7.23
CA THR A 160 9.17 15.87 6.85
C THR A 160 9.69 17.30 6.86
N THR A 161 10.61 17.59 7.76
CA THR A 161 11.27 18.88 7.95
C THR A 161 11.92 19.34 6.65
N ARG A 162 11.20 20.12 5.83
CA ARG A 162 11.78 20.78 4.65
C ARG A 162 10.94 22.00 4.31
N GLY A 163 11.40 23.18 4.76
CA GLY A 163 10.81 24.44 4.31
C GLY A 163 10.97 25.67 5.21
N LYS A 164 11.39 25.53 6.47
CA LYS A 164 11.42 26.68 7.40
C LYS A 164 12.71 27.51 7.40
N GLY A 165 13.74 27.05 6.69
CA GLY A 165 15.05 27.74 6.63
C GLY A 165 15.06 28.98 5.72
N TRP A 166 14.37 28.94 4.58
CA TRP A 166 14.42 30.02 3.59
C TRP A 166 13.59 31.26 4.00
N SER A 167 12.48 31.07 4.72
CA SER A 167 11.68 32.19 5.22
C SER A 167 12.38 32.96 6.34
N ALA A 168 13.14 32.27 7.20
CA ALA A 168 13.94 32.90 8.25
C ALA A 168 15.14 33.67 7.67
N PHE A 169 15.73 33.16 6.58
CA PHE A 169 16.84 33.83 5.90
C PHE A 169 16.38 35.11 5.17
N LEU A 170 15.20 35.08 4.52
CA LEU A 170 14.62 36.26 3.86
C LEU A 170 14.14 37.32 4.85
N SER A 171 13.59 36.92 6.02
CA SER A 171 13.23 37.88 7.07
C SER A 171 14.46 38.55 7.70
N GLY A 172 15.57 37.83 7.83
CA GLY A 172 16.84 38.41 8.30
C GLY A 172 17.41 39.43 7.32
N LEU A 173 17.41 39.12 6.01
CA LEU A 173 17.92 40.02 4.98
C LEU A 173 17.10 41.32 4.88
N GLY A 174 15.77 41.24 5.03
CA GLY A 174 14.90 42.42 5.02
C GLY A 174 15.20 43.41 6.15
N LEU A 175 15.48 42.91 7.36
CA LEU A 175 15.85 43.74 8.51
C LEU A 175 17.20 44.43 8.31
N ILE A 176 18.18 43.73 7.73
CA ILE A 176 19.50 44.30 7.44
C ILE A 176 19.39 45.39 6.35
N ALA A 177 18.63 45.13 5.29
CA ALA A 177 18.42 46.12 4.22
C ALA A 177 17.70 47.38 4.73
N ALA A 178 16.68 47.21 5.59
CA ALA A 178 15.99 48.33 6.22
C ALA A 178 16.92 49.14 7.15
N GLY A 179 17.73 48.46 7.96
CA GLY A 179 18.71 49.12 8.83
C GLY A 179 19.77 49.90 8.05
N ALA A 180 20.29 49.32 6.95
CA ALA A 180 21.28 49.98 6.10
C ALA A 180 20.72 51.25 5.44
N LEU A 181 19.48 51.23 4.96
CA LEU A 181 18.84 52.40 4.35
C LEU A 181 18.60 53.52 5.36
N VAL A 182 18.16 53.19 6.57
CA VAL A 182 17.97 54.18 7.65
C VAL A 182 19.32 54.78 8.07
N GLY A 183 20.34 53.94 8.24
CA GLY A 183 21.69 54.40 8.56
C GLY A 183 22.27 55.33 7.50
N LEU A 184 22.08 55.00 6.21
CA LEU A 184 22.54 55.84 5.10
C LEU A 184 21.81 57.19 5.07
N ALA A 185 20.49 57.21 5.26
CA ALA A 185 19.71 58.45 5.30
C ALA A 185 20.14 59.37 6.45
N VAL A 186 20.37 58.81 7.65
CA VAL A 186 20.86 59.56 8.81
C VAL A 186 22.27 60.10 8.56
N SER A 187 23.15 59.30 7.95
CA SER A 187 24.51 59.73 7.64
C SER A 187 24.52 60.90 6.64
N VAL A 188 23.70 60.84 5.59
CA VAL A 188 23.55 61.94 4.62
C VAL A 188 23.00 63.20 5.29
N ALA A 189 22.02 63.07 6.20
CA ALA A 189 21.47 64.21 6.91
C ALA A 189 22.47 64.88 7.86
N LEU A 190 23.26 64.08 8.60
CA LEU A 190 24.23 64.60 9.58
C LEU A 190 25.50 65.14 8.93
N PHE A 191 25.92 64.59 7.79
CA PHE A 191 27.15 64.99 7.10
C PHE A 191 26.91 65.86 5.87
N TRP A 192 25.70 66.42 5.71
CA TRP A 192 25.32 67.25 4.56
C TRP A 192 26.30 68.41 4.32
N ASP A 193 26.66 69.15 5.37
CA ASP A 193 27.59 70.30 5.26
C ASP A 193 29.00 69.88 4.84
N ARG A 194 29.46 68.69 5.26
CA ARG A 194 30.78 68.16 4.88
C ARG A 194 30.80 67.55 3.49
N LEU A 195 29.71 66.91 3.07
CA LEU A 195 29.55 66.39 1.71
C LEU A 195 29.52 67.53 0.68
N VAL A 196 28.78 68.61 0.97
CA VAL A 196 28.75 69.79 0.11
C VAL A 196 30.13 70.44 0.02
N ALA A 197 30.82 70.64 1.15
CA ALA A 197 32.17 71.19 1.16
C ALA A 197 33.19 70.33 0.37
N MET A 198 33.09 69.00 0.45
CA MET A 198 33.97 68.06 -0.25
C MET A 198 33.70 68.01 -1.76
N VAL A 199 32.43 68.10 -2.19
CA VAL A 199 32.06 68.18 -3.61
C VAL A 199 32.52 69.49 -4.26
N PHE A 200 32.50 70.60 -3.52
CA PHE A 200 33.07 71.86 -4.00
C PHE A 200 34.61 71.83 -4.08
N SER A 201 35.28 71.13 -3.16
CA SER A 201 36.74 70.94 -3.16
C SER A 201 37.26 70.02 -4.27
N LEU A 202 36.45 69.10 -4.81
CA LEU A 202 36.84 68.21 -5.91
C LEU A 202 36.64 68.82 -7.31
N ARG A 203 36.05 70.02 -7.39
CA ARG A 203 35.72 70.72 -8.66
C ARG A 203 36.57 71.97 -8.94
N GLN A 204 37.60 72.25 -8.12
CA GLN A 204 38.71 73.13 -8.47
C GLN A 204 39.95 72.28 -8.76
#